data_AF-A0A2K3L283-F1
#
_entry.id   AF-A0A2K3L283-F1
#
_cell.length_a   1.000
_cell.length_b   1.000
_cell.length_c   1.000
_cell.angle_alpha   90.00
_cell.angle_beta   90.00
_cell.angle_gamma   90.00
#
_symmetry.space_group_name_H-M   'P 1'
#
loop_
_entity.id
_entity.type
_entity.pdbx_description
1 polymer ?
#
loop_
_entity_poly.entity_id
_entity_poly.type
_entity_poly.pdbx_seq_one_letter_code
_entity_poly.pdbx_strand_id
1 'polypeptide(L)'
;MGSRLMTAEQSTFMIDLHQIGMMLRHATSRSLCLVDEFGKGTLTEDGVGLLAGAINHFITCDEPPKVFVCTHLMDLLHGCSLTKSEQIKFYTMSILRPEDISTQMENIVFLYRLVPGHVHHSYGLHCALLA
;
A
#
# COMPACT_ATOMS: atom_id res chain seq x y z
N MET A 1 22.60 -6.45 -34.04
CA MET A 1 23.06 -7.47 -33.08
C MET A 1 22.10 -7.48 -31.90
N GLY A 2 21.44 -8.61 -31.64
CA GLY A 2 20.72 -8.88 -30.39
C GLY A 2 19.29 -8.39 -30.30
N SER A 3 18.38 -8.91 -31.13
CA SER A 3 16.95 -8.95 -30.81
C SER A 3 16.77 -9.70 -29.49
N ARG A 4 16.57 -8.98 -28.40
CA ARG A 4 16.23 -9.58 -27.10
C ARG A 4 14.78 -10.07 -27.20
N LEU A 5 14.63 -11.28 -27.72
CA LEU A 5 13.37 -12.02 -27.66
C LEU A 5 13.04 -12.20 -26.18
N MET A 6 12.08 -11.42 -25.67
CA MET A 6 11.52 -11.62 -24.33
C MET A 6 10.54 -12.80 -24.38
N THR A 7 11.07 -14.01 -24.48
CA THR A 7 10.32 -15.27 -24.39
C THR A 7 10.35 -15.83 -22.97
N ALA A 8 9.86 -15.03 -22.03
CA ALA A 8 9.38 -15.51 -20.74
C ALA A 8 8.25 -14.58 -20.31
N GLU A 9 7.02 -15.10 -20.19
CA GLU A 9 5.92 -14.37 -19.58
C GLU A 9 6.34 -13.98 -18.16
N GLN A 10 6.55 -12.69 -17.92
CA GLN A 10 6.95 -12.20 -16.61
C GLN A 10 5.74 -12.31 -15.67
N SER A 11 5.93 -12.81 -14.45
CA SER A 11 4.87 -12.78 -13.45
C SER A 11 4.51 -11.32 -13.12
N THR A 12 3.24 -11.07 -12.78
CA THR A 12 2.78 -9.74 -12.36
C THR A 12 3.67 -9.18 -11.24
N PHE A 13 4.04 -10.01 -10.27
CA PHE A 13 4.93 -9.61 -9.19
C PHE A 13 6.33 -9.16 -9.68
N MET A 14 6.89 -9.83 -10.69
CA MET A 14 8.18 -9.43 -11.26
C MET A 14 8.08 -8.09 -12.01
N ILE A 15 6.96 -7.82 -12.67
CA ILE A 15 6.69 -6.53 -13.32
C ILE A 15 6.61 -5.43 -12.25
N ASP A 16 5.85 -5.65 -11.17
CA ASP A 16 5.72 -4.70 -10.06
C ASP A 16 7.08 -4.40 -9.40
N LEU A 17 7.89 -5.43 -9.16
CA LEU A 17 9.26 -5.27 -8.65
C LEU A 17 10.12 -4.41 -9.58
N HIS A 18 10.00 -4.60 -10.88
CA HIS A 18 10.74 -3.79 -11.86
C HIS A 18 10.30 -2.32 -11.81
N GLN A 19 9.01 -2.06 -11.71
CA GLN A 19 8.43 -0.72 -11.61
C GLN A 19 8.88 -0.01 -10.33
N ILE A 20 8.79 -0.66 -9.17
CA ILE A 20 9.30 -0.11 -7.90
C ILE A 20 10.81 0.14 -8.00
N GLY A 21 11.57 -0.81 -8.55
CA GLY A 21 13.00 -0.63 -8.75
C GLY A 21 13.35 0.57 -9.65
N MET A 22 12.60 0.79 -10.72
CA MET A 22 12.75 1.97 -11.57
C MET A 22 12.41 3.26 -10.80
N MET A 23 11.32 3.26 -10.04
CA MET A 23 10.91 4.39 -9.22
C MET A 23 12.00 4.76 -8.21
N LEU A 24 12.57 3.80 -7.48
CA LEU A 24 13.64 4.03 -6.50
C LEU A 24 14.91 4.61 -7.15
N ARG A 25 15.27 4.16 -8.37
CA ARG A 25 16.49 4.64 -9.07
C ARG A 25 16.36 6.03 -9.68
N HIS A 26 15.15 6.44 -10.07
CA HIS A 26 14.95 7.63 -10.90
C HIS A 26 14.11 8.71 -10.24
N ALA A 27 13.44 8.43 -9.12
CA ALA A 27 12.71 9.46 -8.39
C ALA A 27 13.67 10.54 -7.87
N THR A 28 13.23 11.79 -7.99
CA THR A 28 13.95 12.97 -7.50
C THR A 28 13.04 13.77 -6.58
N SER A 29 13.54 14.82 -5.94
CA SER A 29 12.73 15.72 -5.11
C SER A 29 11.57 16.40 -5.85
N ARG A 30 11.56 16.36 -7.20
CA ARG A 30 10.47 16.87 -8.05
C ARG A 30 9.51 15.79 -8.55
N SER A 31 9.69 14.54 -8.12
CA SER A 31 8.85 13.41 -8.52
C SER A 31 7.63 13.24 -7.60
N LEU A 32 6.53 12.78 -8.18
CA LEU A 32 5.37 12.24 -7.46
C LEU A 32 5.34 10.73 -7.70
N CYS A 33 5.53 9.97 -6.63
CA CYS A 33 5.53 8.51 -6.63
C CYS A 33 4.19 8.00 -6.09
N LEU A 34 3.47 7.24 -6.89
CA LEU A 34 2.19 6.62 -6.51
C LEU A 34 2.37 5.11 -6.53
N VAL A 35 2.16 4.48 -5.38
CA VAL A 35 2.25 3.02 -5.22
C VAL A 35 0.87 2.53 -4.80
N ASP A 36 0.29 1.65 -5.60
CA ASP A 36 -1.00 1.05 -5.32
C ASP A 36 -0.83 -0.46 -5.18
N GLU A 37 -1.08 -0.98 -3.97
CA GLU A 37 -1.17 -2.41 -3.70
C GLU A 37 0.06 -3.24 -4.09
N PHE A 38 1.26 -2.67 -3.92
CA PHE A 38 2.52 -3.39 -4.11
C PHE A 38 2.69 -4.51 -3.08
N GLY A 39 3.26 -5.64 -3.53
CA GLY A 39 3.46 -6.84 -2.70
C GLY A 39 2.42 -7.94 -2.93
N LYS A 40 1.51 -7.77 -3.90
CA LYS A 40 0.61 -8.84 -4.35
C LYS A 40 1.39 -9.92 -5.12
N GLY A 41 1.00 -11.18 -4.94
CA GLY A 41 1.61 -12.31 -5.66
C GLY A 41 2.91 -12.85 -5.06
N THR A 42 3.23 -12.46 -3.82
CA THR A 42 4.30 -13.05 -2.99
C THR A 42 3.76 -13.37 -1.59
N LEU A 43 4.59 -13.93 -0.70
CA LEU A 43 4.25 -14.10 0.71
C LEU A 43 3.99 -12.73 1.37
N THR A 44 2.98 -12.65 2.23
CA THR A 44 2.59 -11.40 2.91
C THR A 44 3.77 -10.75 3.63
N GLU A 45 4.58 -11.55 4.32
CA GLU A 45 5.78 -11.09 5.03
C GLU A 45 6.84 -10.48 4.09
N ASP A 46 7.07 -11.09 2.92
CA ASP A 46 7.98 -10.56 1.91
C ASP A 46 7.45 -9.24 1.34
N GLY A 47 6.14 -9.17 1.06
CA GLY A 47 5.48 -7.95 0.59
C GLY A 47 5.62 -6.79 1.58
N VAL A 48 5.38 -7.06 2.87
CA VAL A 48 5.56 -6.08 3.96
C VAL A 48 7.02 -5.62 4.03
N GLY A 49 7.97 -6.55 4.00
CA GLY A 49 9.40 -6.24 4.08
C GLY A 49 9.88 -5.39 2.90
N LEU A 50 9.51 -5.76 1.68
CA LEU A 50 9.87 -5.03 0.47
C LEU A 50 9.27 -3.62 0.44
N LEU A 51 7.98 -3.49 0.79
CA LEU A 51 7.31 -2.18 0.85
C LEU A 51 7.92 -1.29 1.94
N ALA A 52 8.16 -1.83 3.13
CA ALA A 52 8.80 -1.12 4.22
C ALA A 52 10.21 -0.64 3.84
N GLY A 53 11.00 -1.50 3.19
CA GLY A 53 12.32 -1.18 2.68
C GLY A 53 12.29 -0.04 1.65
N ALA A 54 11.34 -0.07 0.72
CA ALA A 54 11.17 1.00 -0.27
C ALA A 54 10.78 2.34 0.39
N ILE A 55 9.86 2.33 1.35
CA ILE A 55 9.47 3.54 2.10
C ILE A 55 10.65 4.09 2.90
N ASN A 56 11.36 3.24 3.64
CA ASN A 56 12.53 3.65 4.41
C ASN A 56 13.63 4.25 3.51
N HIS A 57 13.84 3.68 2.32
CA HIS A 57 14.79 4.24 1.36
C HIS A 57 14.46 5.69 1.02
N PHE A 58 13.21 6.00 0.70
CA PHE A 58 12.79 7.38 0.43
C PHE A 58 13.01 8.30 1.62
N ILE A 59 12.72 7.85 2.84
CA ILE A 59 12.89 8.67 4.05
C ILE A 59 14.37 9.02 4.31
N THR A 60 15.28 8.13 3.93
CA THR A 60 16.73 8.35 4.09
C THR A 60 17.35 9.25 3.02
N CYS A 61 16.61 9.63 1.97
CA CYS A 61 17.09 10.57 0.98
C CYS A 61 17.11 12.00 1.55
N ASP A 62 18.18 12.76 1.29
CA ASP A 62 18.28 14.18 1.73
C ASP A 62 17.12 15.04 1.19
N GLU A 63 16.75 14.84 -0.07
CA GLU A 63 15.60 15.48 -0.70
C GLU A 63 14.63 14.42 -1.27
N PRO A 64 13.70 13.90 -0.45
CA PRO A 64 12.82 12.82 -0.87
C PRO A 64 11.75 13.29 -1.87
N PRO A 65 11.31 12.43 -2.81
CA PRO A 65 10.12 12.68 -3.62
C PRO A 65 8.85 12.76 -2.75
N LYS A 66 7.75 13.24 -3.33
CA LYS A 66 6.42 13.07 -2.72
C LYS A 66 5.92 11.66 -3.02
N VAL A 67 5.59 10.88 -1.99
CA VAL A 67 5.18 9.48 -2.12
C VAL A 67 3.78 9.26 -1.53
N PHE A 68 2.91 8.62 -2.28
CA PHE A 68 1.64 8.07 -1.80
C PHE A 68 1.66 6.56 -1.95
N VAL A 69 1.26 5.86 -0.89
CA VAL A 69 1.17 4.40 -0.85
C VAL A 69 -0.24 4.02 -0.43
N CYS A 70 -0.91 3.22 -1.24
CA CYS A 70 -2.15 2.52 -0.91
C CYS A 70 -1.81 1.04 -0.72
N THR A 71 -2.23 0.45 0.40
CA THR A 71 -1.93 -0.96 0.70
C THR A 71 -2.94 -1.56 1.67
N HIS A 72 -3.21 -2.86 1.50
CA HIS A 72 -3.88 -3.71 2.49
C HIS A 72 -2.92 -4.37 3.50
N LEU A 73 -1.61 -4.13 3.41
CA LEU A 73 -0.60 -4.73 4.29
C LEU A 73 -0.57 -4.04 5.66
N MET A 74 -1.57 -4.33 6.50
CA MET A 74 -1.75 -3.69 7.81
C MET A 74 -0.60 -3.97 8.79
N ASP A 75 0.10 -5.09 8.63
CA ASP A 75 1.27 -5.45 9.45
C ASP A 75 2.43 -4.46 9.31
N LEU A 76 2.43 -3.65 8.24
CA LEU A 76 3.33 -2.52 8.07
C LEU A 76 3.22 -1.50 9.23
N LEU A 77 2.05 -1.39 9.86
CA LEU A 77 1.75 -0.48 10.96
C LEU A 77 2.21 -1.02 12.32
N HIS A 78 2.23 -2.35 12.47
CA HIS A 78 2.56 -3.03 13.73
C HIS A 78 4.00 -3.53 13.79
N GLY A 79 4.65 -3.70 12.63
CA GLY A 79 6.02 -4.21 12.54
C GLY A 79 7.10 -3.18 12.85
N CYS A 80 8.24 -3.65 13.35
CA CYS A 80 9.47 -2.86 13.48
C CYS A 80 10.10 -2.45 12.12
N SER A 81 9.44 -2.75 11.00
CA SER A 81 9.98 -2.63 9.65
C SER A 81 9.99 -1.19 9.13
N LEU A 82 9.07 -0.33 9.57
CA LEU A 82 9.08 1.09 9.21
C LEU A 82 9.87 1.91 10.22
N THR A 83 10.73 2.79 9.69
CA THR A 83 11.46 3.75 10.50
C THR A 83 10.50 4.80 11.04
N LYS A 84 10.54 5.06 12.35
CA LYS A 84 9.75 6.13 12.97
C LYS A 84 10.22 7.47 12.41
N SER A 85 9.38 8.12 11.62
CA SER A 85 9.64 9.44 11.06
C SER A 85 8.35 10.26 11.04
N GLU A 86 8.45 11.55 11.39
CA GLU A 86 7.35 12.51 11.30
C GLU A 86 6.92 12.79 9.85
N GLN A 87 7.73 12.37 8.87
CA GLN A 87 7.43 12.47 7.44
C GLN A 87 6.37 11.43 7.01
N ILE A 88 6.21 10.33 7.74
CA ILE A 88 5.18 9.32 7.44
C ILE A 88 3.86 9.72 8.09
N LYS A 89 2.82 9.85 7.27
CA LYS A 89 1.46 10.14 7.73
C LYS A 89 0.50 9.10 7.22
N PHE A 90 -0.27 8.51 8.12
CA PHE A 90 -1.27 7.51 7.79
C PHE A 90 -2.64 8.15 7.58
N TYR A 91 -3.32 7.69 6.55
CA TYR A 91 -4.68 8.08 6.24
C TYR A 91 -5.52 6.84 5.90
N THR A 92 -6.82 6.94 6.12
CA THR A 92 -7.78 5.88 5.80
C THR A 92 -9.08 6.48 5.25
N MET A 93 -9.89 5.67 4.58
CA MET A 93 -11.21 6.08 4.12
C MET A 93 -12.22 5.94 5.26
N SER A 94 -12.93 7.02 5.54
CA SER A 94 -13.93 7.09 6.60
C SER A 94 -15.09 6.15 6.31
N ILE A 95 -15.48 5.42 7.35
CA ILE A 95 -16.67 4.56 7.37
C ILE A 95 -17.63 5.05 8.44
N LEU A 96 -18.93 4.83 8.24
CA LEU A 96 -19.94 5.00 9.26
C LEU A 96 -20.48 3.64 9.67
N ARG A 97 -20.45 3.36 10.98
CA ARG A 97 -21.09 2.20 11.60
C ARG A 97 -22.25 2.70 12.46
N PRO A 98 -23.51 2.46 12.10
CA PRO A 98 -24.65 2.78 12.95
C PRO A 98 -24.58 1.93 14.22
N GLU A 99 -24.52 2.55 15.40
CA GLU A 99 -24.28 1.88 16.69
C GLU A 99 -25.54 1.19 17.28
N ASP A 100 -26.73 1.38 16.68
CA ASP A 100 -28.02 1.15 17.36
C ASP A 100 -28.98 0.11 16.73
N ILE A 101 -28.52 -0.82 15.88
CA ILE A 101 -29.43 -1.86 15.34
C ILE A 101 -29.01 -3.24 15.84
N SER A 102 -29.66 -3.65 16.93
CA SER A 102 -29.54 -4.93 17.63
C SER A 102 -30.00 -6.17 16.84
N THR A 103 -30.02 -6.11 15.51
CA THR A 103 -30.47 -7.22 14.66
C THR A 103 -29.72 -7.24 13.34
N GLN A 104 -28.86 -8.26 13.19
CA GLN A 104 -28.47 -8.93 11.94
C GLN A 104 -28.10 -8.02 10.74
N MET A 105 -26.78 -7.99 10.48
CA MET A 105 -26.05 -7.21 9.45
C MET A 105 -25.69 -5.79 9.88
N GLU A 106 -24.44 -5.63 10.32
CA GLU A 106 -23.76 -4.34 10.46
C GLU A 106 -23.81 -3.61 9.11
N ASN A 107 -24.72 -2.66 8.93
CA ASN A 107 -24.78 -1.83 7.72
C ASN A 107 -23.62 -0.83 7.74
N ILE A 108 -22.51 -1.18 7.09
CA ILE A 108 -21.35 -0.28 6.95
C ILE A 108 -21.59 0.64 5.76
N VAL A 109 -21.45 1.95 5.98
CA VAL A 109 -21.52 2.95 4.90
C VAL A 109 -20.12 3.48 4.62
N PHE A 110 -19.65 3.31 3.38
CA PHE A 110 -18.40 3.88 2.92
C PHE A 110 -18.61 5.35 2.53
N LEU A 111 -17.93 6.27 3.23
CA LEU A 111 -18.12 7.71 3.04
C LEU A 111 -17.19 8.31 1.98
N TYR A 112 -16.22 7.53 1.46
CA TYR A 112 -15.22 7.96 0.48
C TYR A 112 -14.45 9.23 0.86
N ARG A 113 -14.32 9.50 2.16
CA ARG A 113 -13.62 10.66 2.72
C ARG A 113 -12.29 10.21 3.32
N LEU A 114 -11.18 10.73 2.80
CA LEU A 114 -9.86 10.50 3.36
C LEU A 114 -9.72 11.23 4.70
N VAL A 115 -9.41 10.50 5.77
CA VAL A 115 -9.24 11.04 7.13
C VAL A 115 -7.90 10.57 7.72
N PRO A 116 -7.24 11.35 8.60
CA PRO A 116 -6.04 10.91 9.29
C PRO A 116 -6.30 9.64 10.11
N GLY A 117 -5.32 8.74 10.16
CA GLY A 117 -5.40 7.49 10.91
C GLY A 117 -5.17 6.27 10.02
N HIS A 118 -5.37 5.08 10.58
CA HIS A 118 -5.30 3.83 9.85
C HIS A 118 -6.54 2.98 10.16
N VAL A 119 -6.83 2.03 9.29
CA VAL A 119 -7.92 1.09 9.52
C VAL A 119 -7.48 0.03 10.54
N HIS A 120 -8.40 -0.52 11.33
CA HIS A 120 -8.11 -1.61 12.29
C HIS A 120 -8.66 -2.97 11.85
N HIS A 121 -9.62 -2.99 10.92
CA HIS A 121 -10.31 -4.19 10.46
C HIS A 121 -10.42 -4.21 8.94
N SER A 122 -10.36 -5.39 8.35
CA SER A 122 -10.69 -5.59 6.94
C SER A 122 -12.21 -5.65 6.76
N TYR A 123 -12.73 -4.92 5.78
CA TYR A 123 -14.16 -4.92 5.42
C TYR A 123 -14.46 -5.77 4.17
N GLY A 124 -13.50 -6.58 3.72
CA GLY A 124 -13.68 -7.41 2.53
C GLY A 124 -14.83 -8.42 2.66
N LEU A 125 -15.00 -9.02 3.84
CA LEU A 125 -16.12 -9.94 4.11
C LEU A 125 -17.48 -9.22 4.06
N HIS A 126 -17.54 -7.99 4.56
CA HIS A 126 -18.77 -7.19 4.49
C HIS A 126 -19.13 -6.90 3.03
N CYS A 127 -18.15 -6.51 2.20
CA CYS A 127 -18.37 -6.34 0.77
C CYS A 127 -18.84 -7.62 0.08
N ALA A 128 -18.30 -8.79 0.47
CA ALA A 128 -18.71 -10.08 -0.09
C ALA A 128 -20.13 -10.48 0.29
N LEU A 129 -20.65 -10.06 1.46
CA LEU A 129 -22.03 -10.30 1.87
C LEU A 129 -23.04 -9.41 1.12
N LEU A 130 -22.60 -8.27 0.59
CA LEU A 130 -23.42 -7.34 -0.19
C LEU A 130 -23.49 -7.70 -1.68
N ALA A 131 -22.61 -8.59 -2.16
CA ALA A 131 -22.48 -9.00 -3.56
C ALA A 131 -23.32 -10.25 -3.87
#